data_AF-A0A970U2K0-F1
#
_entry.id   AF-A0A970U2K0-F1
#
_cell.length_a   1.000
_cell.length_b   1.000
_cell.length_c   1.000
_cell.angle_alpha   90.00
_cell.angle_beta   90.00
_cell.angle_gamma   90.00
#
_symmetry.space_group_name_H-M   'P 1'
#
loop_
_entity.id
_entity.type
_entity.pdbx_description
1 polymer ?
#
loop_
_entity_poly.entity_id
_entity_poly.type
_entity_poly.pdbx_seq_one_letter_code
_entity_poly.pdbx_strand_id
1 'polypeptide(L)'
;MKKIIILLSIFFLGTIIYANPKPPVDLLITELYFDENDKWYLELSFISMGDVDEEYNSFYTFPNFYLHSLTDTIYLFQKEFDVDNGVMVITQDSLNEHLHINKTGDRIGFFMEYNSSNELKFGNIDGAIIGSPEINQSISLYKGIYFVKDNSPSIGSPNSNQIWGTLQGCVYDMDTLPIPNRKFWLRGEEYNYEFTTNENGEYAVQTLSKPHQICFIYYVPTYGLNILTTDSIAFSMEPNSFITRDIFILDSLSPDHISHYNSEKDPVKLYPNPIARNENLLYEIDLPILT
;
A
#
# COMPACT_ATOMS: atom_id res chain seq x y z
N MET A 1 58.25 11.11 -41.46
CA MET A 1 56.88 10.55 -41.40
C MET A 1 56.68 9.54 -40.27
N LYS A 2 57.51 8.49 -40.13
CA LYS A 2 57.38 7.49 -39.04
C LYS A 2 57.32 8.09 -37.61
N LYS A 3 58.12 9.13 -37.33
CA LYS A 3 58.13 9.82 -36.02
C LYS A 3 56.83 10.59 -35.70
N ILE A 4 56.14 11.10 -36.73
CA ILE A 4 54.87 11.81 -36.56
C ILE A 4 53.73 10.82 -36.26
N ILE A 5 53.76 9.65 -36.91
CA ILE A 5 52.79 8.57 -36.67
C ILE A 5 52.89 8.08 -35.23
N ILE A 6 54.12 7.86 -34.72
CA ILE A 6 54.34 7.43 -33.33
C ILE A 6 53.83 8.50 -32.33
N LEU A 7 54.03 9.79 -32.62
CA LEU A 7 53.53 10.87 -31.77
C LEU A 7 51.99 10.91 -31.72
N LEU A 8 51.33 10.72 -32.87
CA LEU A 8 49.87 10.61 -32.98
C LEU A 8 49.36 9.38 -32.23
N SER A 9 50.03 8.23 -32.33
CA SER A 9 49.65 7.02 -31.59
C SER A 9 49.73 7.21 -30.07
N ILE A 10 50.77 7.92 -29.58
CA ILE A 10 50.91 8.25 -28.15
C ILE A 10 49.83 9.25 -27.71
N PHE A 11 49.47 10.20 -28.57
CA PHE A 11 48.38 11.15 -28.28
C PHE A 11 47.02 10.44 -28.16
N PHE A 12 46.70 9.51 -29.06
CA PHE A 12 45.47 8.70 -28.99
C PHE A 12 45.46 7.70 -27.83
N LEU A 13 46.62 7.18 -27.41
CA LEU A 13 46.75 6.33 -26.21
C LEU A 13 46.63 7.14 -24.91
N GLY A 14 47.04 8.42 -24.92
CA GLY A 14 46.96 9.33 -23.78
C GLY A 14 45.59 9.97 -23.59
N THR A 15 44.76 10.03 -24.64
CA THR A 15 43.34 10.34 -24.52
C THR A 15 42.58 9.08 -24.13
N ILE A 16 42.75 8.64 -22.88
CA ILE A 16 41.74 7.82 -22.23
C ILE A 16 40.52 8.73 -22.16
N ILE A 17 39.63 8.60 -23.15
CA ILE A 17 38.30 9.17 -23.08
C ILE A 17 37.66 8.45 -21.90
N TYR A 18 37.67 9.07 -20.72
CA TYR A 18 36.72 8.73 -19.69
C TYR A 18 35.36 9.07 -20.30
N ALA A 19 34.77 8.11 -21.00
CA ALA A 19 33.33 8.09 -21.14
C ALA A 19 32.87 8.05 -19.69
N ASN A 20 32.40 9.19 -19.19
CA ASN A 20 31.81 9.28 -17.86
C ASN A 20 30.48 8.55 -18.04
N PRO A 21 30.39 7.23 -17.76
CA PRO A 21 29.19 6.49 -18.05
C PRO A 21 28.19 7.07 -17.07
N LYS A 22 27.18 7.79 -17.58
CA LYS A 22 26.07 8.17 -16.70
C LYS A 22 25.57 6.87 -16.10
N PRO A 23 25.45 6.77 -14.76
CA PRO A 23 24.93 5.56 -14.14
C PRO A 23 23.60 5.21 -14.81
N PRO A 24 23.32 3.92 -15.05
CA PRO A 24 22.01 3.52 -15.52
C PRO A 24 20.99 4.04 -14.50
N VAL A 25 20.04 4.84 -14.96
CA VAL A 25 19.00 5.35 -14.09
C VAL A 25 17.76 4.51 -14.28
N ASP A 26 17.22 3.99 -13.20
CA ASP A 26 15.87 3.45 -13.18
C ASP A 26 14.85 4.57 -13.05
N LEU A 27 13.72 4.43 -13.73
CA LEU A 27 12.57 5.31 -13.60
C LEU A 27 11.45 4.55 -12.90
N LEU A 28 10.66 5.23 -12.08
CA LEU A 28 9.35 4.73 -11.62
C LEU A 28 8.29 5.81 -11.82
N ILE A 29 7.06 5.38 -12.10
CA ILE A 29 5.89 6.26 -11.97
C ILE A 29 5.70 6.54 -10.48
N THR A 30 5.76 7.79 -10.09
CA THR A 30 5.64 8.22 -8.69
C THR A 30 4.35 8.94 -8.38
N GLU A 31 3.76 9.62 -9.35
CA GLU A 31 2.49 10.31 -9.15
C GLU A 31 1.72 10.48 -10.48
N LEU A 32 0.40 10.28 -10.44
CA LEU A 32 -0.53 10.64 -11.51
C LEU A 32 -1.60 11.57 -10.95
N TYR A 33 -1.75 12.74 -11.57
CA TYR A 33 -2.73 13.74 -11.16
C TYR A 33 -3.57 14.21 -12.35
N PHE A 34 -4.85 14.50 -12.09
CA PHE A 34 -5.75 15.14 -13.05
C PHE A 34 -6.22 16.47 -12.46
N ASP A 35 -6.01 17.56 -13.19
CA ASP A 35 -6.52 18.87 -12.77
C ASP A 35 -8.05 19.00 -12.91
N GLU A 36 -8.58 20.15 -12.53
CA GLU A 36 -10.01 20.46 -12.62
C GLU A 36 -10.57 20.45 -14.06
N ASN A 37 -9.71 20.49 -15.07
CA ASN A 37 -10.06 20.44 -16.49
C ASN A 37 -9.77 19.04 -17.11
N ASP A 38 -9.54 18.03 -16.27
CA ASP A 38 -9.13 16.68 -16.65
C ASP A 38 -7.81 16.61 -17.46
N LYS A 39 -6.93 17.61 -17.33
CA LYS A 39 -5.56 17.51 -17.84
C LYS A 39 -4.74 16.64 -16.90
N TRP A 40 -4.05 15.67 -17.48
CA TRP A 40 -3.20 14.75 -16.74
C TRP A 40 -1.77 15.29 -16.59
N TYR A 41 -1.17 14.93 -15.46
CA TYR A 41 0.22 15.16 -15.11
C TYR A 41 0.77 13.82 -14.63
N LEU A 42 1.83 13.33 -15.29
CA LEU A 42 2.48 12.08 -14.95
C LEU A 42 3.88 12.39 -14.45
N GLU A 43 4.16 12.00 -13.21
CA GLU A 43 5.45 12.14 -12.58
C GLU A 43 6.24 10.84 -12.65
N LEU A 44 7.50 10.95 -13.11
CA LEU A 44 8.49 9.88 -13.08
C LEU A 44 9.67 10.31 -12.21
N SER A 45 10.15 9.44 -11.34
CA SER A 45 11.37 9.71 -10.55
C SER A 45 12.52 8.79 -10.91
N PHE A 46 13.73 9.35 -10.80
CA PHE A 46 15.00 8.68 -10.94
C PHE A 46 15.30 7.91 -9.65
N ILE A 47 15.67 6.63 -9.76
CA ILE A 47 16.03 5.79 -8.61
C ILE A 47 17.50 5.40 -8.66
N SER A 48 18.17 5.55 -7.52
CA SER A 48 19.51 5.06 -7.27
C SER A 48 19.49 4.14 -6.06
N MET A 49 19.92 2.89 -6.23
CA MET A 49 20.00 1.88 -5.15
C MET A 49 18.69 1.61 -4.37
N GLY A 50 17.53 1.93 -4.96
CA GLY A 50 16.21 1.69 -4.35
C GLY A 50 15.56 2.91 -3.69
N ASP A 51 16.28 4.04 -3.62
CA ASP A 51 15.75 5.31 -3.11
C ASP A 51 15.54 6.31 -4.27
N VAL A 52 14.50 7.14 -4.15
CA VAL A 52 14.25 8.25 -5.07
C VAL A 52 15.37 9.28 -4.92
N ASP A 53 15.98 9.66 -6.03
CA ASP A 53 17.20 10.44 -6.02
C ASP A 53 16.92 11.95 -6.00
N GLU A 54 16.74 12.52 -4.81
CA GLU A 54 16.29 13.91 -4.62
C GLU A 54 17.31 15.00 -5.02
N GLU A 55 18.55 14.66 -5.40
CA GLU A 55 19.62 15.64 -5.67
C GLU A 55 19.91 15.89 -7.17
N TYR A 56 19.11 15.32 -8.09
CA TYR A 56 19.40 15.37 -9.53
C TYR A 56 18.69 16.51 -10.26
N ASN A 57 19.47 17.54 -10.62
CA ASN A 57 19.02 18.64 -11.48
C ASN A 57 19.73 18.60 -12.83
N SER A 58 19.05 18.15 -13.89
CA SER A 58 19.65 18.07 -15.23
C SER A 58 18.64 17.89 -16.36
N PHE A 59 19.06 18.17 -17.59
CA PHE A 59 18.35 17.68 -18.77
C PHE A 59 18.74 16.23 -19.09
N TYR A 60 17.74 15.37 -19.27
CA TYR A 60 17.94 13.98 -19.64
C TYR A 60 17.30 13.66 -20.99
N THR A 61 18.00 12.86 -21.79
CA THR A 61 17.48 12.28 -23.04
C THR A 61 17.53 10.77 -22.93
N PHE A 62 16.46 10.14 -23.37
CA PHE A 62 16.40 8.69 -23.48
C PHE A 62 16.40 8.32 -24.97
N PRO A 63 17.33 7.45 -25.42
CA PRO A 63 17.43 7.12 -26.84
C PRO A 63 16.21 6.35 -27.36
N ASN A 64 15.61 5.51 -26.51
CA ASN A 64 14.47 4.67 -26.84
C ASN A 64 13.45 4.67 -25.69
N PHE A 65 12.63 5.72 -25.60
CA PHE A 65 11.60 5.86 -24.58
C PHE A 65 10.22 5.85 -25.23
N TYR A 66 9.37 4.93 -24.79
CA TYR A 66 7.98 4.84 -25.21
C TYR A 66 7.10 5.06 -23.99
N LEU A 67 6.10 5.92 -24.13
CA LEU A 67 5.05 6.08 -23.14
C LEU A 67 3.77 5.50 -23.73
N HIS A 68 3.05 4.71 -22.95
CA HIS A 68 1.81 4.08 -23.41
C HIS A 68 0.70 4.27 -22.39
N SER A 69 -0.52 4.34 -22.92
CA SER A 69 -1.76 4.14 -22.18
C SER A 69 -2.36 2.79 -22.58
N LEU A 70 -3.59 2.51 -22.17
CA LEU A 70 -4.35 1.35 -22.62
C LEU A 70 -4.66 1.44 -24.12
N THR A 71 -4.78 2.65 -24.67
CA THR A 71 -5.27 2.89 -26.04
C THR A 71 -4.20 3.39 -26.98
N ASP A 72 -3.20 4.09 -26.47
CA ASP A 72 -2.18 4.77 -27.27
C ASP A 72 -0.77 4.33 -26.87
N THR A 73 0.16 4.50 -27.79
CA THR A 73 1.60 4.38 -27.52
C THR A 73 2.32 5.42 -28.35
N ILE A 74 3.15 6.22 -27.71
CA ILE A 74 3.94 7.27 -28.36
C ILE A 74 5.43 6.99 -28.18
N TYR A 75 6.20 7.40 -29.19
CA TYR A 75 7.64 7.30 -29.16
C TYR A 75 8.27 8.68 -28.90
N LEU A 76 9.10 8.75 -27.87
CA LEU A 76 9.71 9.99 -27.39
C LEU A 76 11.19 10.03 -27.77
N PHE A 77 11.44 9.97 -29.09
CA PHE A 77 12.80 9.93 -29.63
C PHE A 77 13.62 11.15 -29.24
N GLN A 78 14.71 10.93 -28.50
CA GLN A 78 15.67 11.97 -28.08
C GLN A 78 15.00 13.20 -27.45
N LYS A 79 13.84 13.02 -26.81
CA LYS A 79 13.18 14.12 -26.13
C LYS A 79 14.00 14.51 -24.90
N GLU A 80 14.32 15.80 -24.81
CA GLU A 80 14.89 16.40 -23.61
C GLU A 80 13.77 16.63 -22.60
N PHE A 81 13.97 16.13 -21.40
CA PHE A 81 13.11 16.38 -20.26
C PHE A 81 13.90 17.14 -19.21
N ASP A 82 13.23 18.13 -18.62
CA ASP A 82 13.72 18.79 -17.42
C ASP A 82 13.53 17.87 -16.22
N VAL A 83 14.58 17.74 -15.42
CA VAL A 83 14.59 16.93 -14.20
C VAL A 83 15.02 17.85 -13.07
N ASP A 84 14.13 18.00 -12.09
CA ASP A 84 14.35 18.79 -10.89
C ASP A 84 14.18 17.87 -9.67
N ASN A 85 15.16 17.84 -8.79
CA ASN A 85 15.29 16.96 -7.63
C ASN A 85 14.99 15.48 -7.98
N GLY A 86 15.52 15.01 -9.11
CA GLY A 86 15.32 13.65 -9.61
C GLY A 86 13.90 13.33 -10.04
N VAL A 87 13.07 14.34 -10.26
CA VAL A 87 11.69 14.21 -10.70
C VAL A 87 11.52 14.80 -12.10
N MET A 88 10.81 14.06 -12.94
CA MET A 88 10.40 14.46 -14.28
C MET A 88 8.88 14.50 -14.36
N VAL A 89 8.33 15.64 -14.76
CA VAL A 89 6.89 15.80 -14.98
C VAL A 89 6.59 15.80 -16.47
N ILE A 90 5.81 14.82 -16.90
CA ILE A 90 5.30 14.70 -18.26
C ILE A 90 3.86 15.21 -18.29
N THR A 91 3.55 16.06 -19.26
CA THR A 91 2.19 16.56 -19.53
C THR A 91 1.84 16.35 -20.99
N GLN A 92 0.63 16.65 -21.44
CA GLN A 92 0.33 16.59 -22.87
C GLN A 92 1.13 17.61 -23.70
N ASP A 93 1.29 18.84 -23.20
CA ASP A 93 2.09 19.88 -23.88
C ASP A 93 3.59 19.52 -23.91
N SER A 94 3.96 18.66 -22.94
CA SER A 94 5.07 17.72 -22.90
C SER A 94 5.46 16.91 -24.13
N LEU A 95 4.55 16.70 -25.08
CA LEU A 95 4.64 15.59 -26.05
C LEU A 95 4.52 16.11 -27.49
N ASN A 96 5.14 15.38 -28.42
CA ASN A 96 5.06 15.72 -29.84
C ASN A 96 3.78 15.17 -30.48
N GLU A 97 3.19 14.17 -29.86
CA GLU A 97 2.00 13.46 -30.29
C GLU A 97 0.99 13.46 -29.14
N HIS A 98 -0.30 13.36 -29.48
CA HIS A 98 -1.34 13.25 -28.48
C HIS A 98 -1.26 11.87 -27.79
N LEU A 99 -1.37 11.86 -26.46
CA LEU A 99 -1.51 10.65 -25.67
C LEU A 99 -2.78 10.77 -24.82
N HIS A 100 -3.75 9.92 -25.11
CA HIS A 100 -4.96 9.85 -24.32
C HIS A 100 -4.72 9.05 -23.03
N ILE A 101 -5.03 9.67 -21.89
CA ILE A 101 -5.07 9.02 -20.58
C ILE A 101 -6.47 9.23 -19.99
N ASN A 102 -7.22 8.13 -19.81
CA ASN A 102 -8.59 8.19 -19.32
C ASN A 102 -8.63 8.21 -17.78
N LYS A 103 -9.10 9.33 -17.21
CA LYS A 103 -9.27 9.52 -15.76
C LYS A 103 -10.14 8.46 -15.08
N THR A 104 -11.12 7.92 -15.78
CA THR A 104 -12.03 6.90 -15.21
C THR A 104 -11.39 5.51 -15.13
N GLY A 105 -10.28 5.29 -15.83
CA GLY A 105 -9.45 4.11 -15.73
C GLY A 105 -8.57 3.89 -16.95
N ASP A 106 -7.29 3.63 -16.69
CA ASP A 106 -6.28 3.45 -17.72
C ASP A 106 -5.11 2.58 -17.22
N ARG A 107 -4.26 2.18 -18.15
CA ARG A 107 -3.01 1.45 -17.93
C ARG A 107 -1.87 2.30 -18.49
N ILE A 108 -1.20 3.03 -17.62
CA ILE A 108 -0.08 3.90 -18.01
C ILE A 108 1.22 3.17 -17.71
N GLY A 109 2.12 3.14 -18.68
CA GLY A 109 3.45 2.60 -18.48
C GLY A 109 4.44 3.15 -19.48
N PHE A 110 5.70 2.83 -19.28
CA PHE A 110 6.74 3.17 -20.24
C PHE A 110 7.65 1.97 -20.51
N PHE A 111 8.30 2.01 -21.67
CA PHE A 111 9.32 1.05 -22.06
C PHE A 111 10.62 1.78 -22.41
N MET A 112 11.73 1.23 -21.91
CA MET A 112 13.09 1.65 -22.24
C MET A 112 13.92 0.42 -22.62
N GLU A 113 14.80 0.56 -23.62
CA GLU A 113 15.61 -0.53 -24.19
C GLU A 113 16.47 -1.30 -23.15
N TYR A 114 16.75 -0.71 -21.98
CA TYR A 114 17.67 -1.29 -20.99
C TYR A 114 17.07 -1.49 -19.59
N ASN A 115 15.80 -1.16 -19.34
CA ASN A 115 15.22 -1.16 -17.99
C ASN A 115 13.90 -1.92 -17.87
N SER A 116 13.56 -2.24 -16.62
CA SER A 116 12.26 -2.79 -16.24
C SER A 116 11.12 -1.81 -16.59
N SER A 117 10.01 -2.37 -17.07
CA SER A 117 8.76 -1.62 -17.29
C SER A 117 8.11 -1.32 -15.93
N ASN A 118 7.81 -0.05 -15.66
CA ASN A 118 6.90 0.34 -14.59
C ASN A 118 5.52 0.63 -15.18
N GLU A 119 4.47 0.21 -14.49
CA GLU A 119 3.10 0.34 -14.96
C GLU A 119 2.14 0.63 -13.81
N LEU A 120 1.24 1.59 -14.04
CA LEU A 120 0.11 1.92 -13.19
C LEU A 120 -1.19 1.53 -13.89
N LYS A 121 -1.95 0.62 -13.28
CA LYS A 121 -3.32 0.27 -13.69
C LYS A 121 -4.32 0.81 -12.67
N PHE A 122 -5.22 1.68 -13.10
CA PHE A 122 -6.17 2.33 -12.19
C PHE A 122 -7.56 2.45 -12.79
N GLY A 123 -8.53 2.75 -11.92
CA GLY A 123 -9.92 3.00 -12.28
C GLY A 123 -10.66 1.76 -12.74
N ASN A 124 -11.63 1.94 -13.64
CA ASN A 124 -12.56 0.90 -14.07
C ASN A 124 -12.03 0.09 -15.27
N ILE A 125 -10.90 -0.59 -15.07
CA ILE A 125 -10.33 -1.53 -16.04
C ILE A 125 -9.98 -2.86 -15.37
N ASP A 126 -9.90 -3.92 -16.17
CA ASP A 126 -9.52 -5.23 -15.65
C ASP A 126 -8.07 -5.22 -15.14
N GLY A 127 -7.86 -5.80 -13.96
CA GLY A 127 -6.58 -5.81 -13.26
C GLY A 127 -6.13 -4.45 -12.70
N ALA A 128 -7.01 -3.45 -12.57
CA ALA A 128 -6.70 -2.23 -11.83
C ALA A 128 -6.40 -2.54 -10.36
N ILE A 129 -5.35 -1.89 -9.84
CA ILE A 129 -4.90 -2.08 -8.44
C ILE A 129 -5.42 -0.98 -7.50
N ILE A 130 -5.92 0.11 -8.07
CA ILE A 130 -6.44 1.27 -7.35
C ILE A 130 -7.57 1.93 -8.13
N GLY A 131 -8.53 2.55 -7.42
CA GLY A 131 -9.61 3.31 -8.06
C GLY A 131 -9.11 4.59 -8.74
N SER A 132 -9.97 5.23 -9.53
CA SER A 132 -9.68 6.53 -10.11
C SER A 132 -9.53 7.62 -9.02
N PRO A 133 -8.66 8.61 -9.22
CA PRO A 133 -8.59 9.75 -8.31
C PRO A 133 -9.82 10.66 -8.47
N GLU A 134 -10.30 11.22 -7.38
CA GLU A 134 -11.28 12.32 -7.40
C GLU A 134 -10.62 13.65 -7.77
N ILE A 135 -11.42 14.72 -7.85
CA ILE A 135 -10.88 16.08 -8.03
C ILE A 135 -9.96 16.42 -6.85
N ASN A 136 -8.80 17.02 -7.14
CA ASN A 136 -7.75 17.33 -6.16
C ASN A 136 -7.14 16.09 -5.47
N GLN A 137 -7.32 14.90 -6.06
CA GLN A 137 -6.59 13.70 -5.66
C GLN A 137 -5.58 13.32 -6.74
N SER A 138 -4.48 12.74 -6.29
CA SER A 138 -3.55 12.02 -7.15
C SER A 138 -3.49 10.54 -6.78
N ILE A 139 -2.90 9.74 -7.66
CA ILE A 139 -2.43 8.39 -7.34
C ILE A 139 -0.92 8.49 -7.16
N SER A 140 -0.41 8.27 -5.95
CA SER A 140 1.01 8.41 -5.61
C SER A 140 1.63 7.09 -5.20
N LEU A 141 2.93 6.94 -5.48
CA LEU A 141 3.74 5.79 -5.08
C LEU A 141 4.23 5.99 -3.65
N TYR A 142 3.79 5.11 -2.77
CA TYR A 142 4.18 5.08 -1.37
C TYR A 142 5.27 4.03 -1.12
N LYS A 143 6.37 4.47 -0.51
CA LYS A 143 7.54 3.65 -0.15
C LYS A 143 8.18 2.89 -1.31
N GLY A 144 8.00 3.35 -2.55
CA GLY A 144 8.54 2.70 -3.74
C GLY A 144 7.86 1.37 -4.11
N ILE A 145 6.75 1.01 -3.45
CA ILE A 145 6.13 -0.31 -3.59
C ILE A 145 4.66 -0.22 -4.01
N TYR A 146 3.90 0.73 -3.47
CA TYR A 146 2.44 0.69 -3.59
C TYR A 146 1.85 1.99 -4.09
N PHE A 147 0.90 1.91 -5.01
CA PHE A 147 0.08 3.06 -5.35
C PHE A 147 -1.04 3.26 -4.33
N VAL A 148 -1.20 4.50 -3.89
CA VAL A 148 -2.22 4.97 -2.94
C VAL A 148 -2.85 6.26 -3.48
N LYS A 149 -4.03 6.64 -3.00
CA LYS A 149 -4.61 7.95 -3.34
C LYS A 149 -4.10 9.03 -2.38
N ASP A 150 -3.79 10.21 -2.87
CA ASP A 150 -3.33 11.32 -2.04
C ASP A 150 -4.25 12.52 -2.22
N ASN A 151 -4.64 13.17 -1.12
CA ASN A 151 -5.44 14.40 -1.09
C ASN A 151 -4.57 15.68 -1.15
N SER A 152 -3.24 15.58 -1.21
CA SER A 152 -2.39 16.72 -1.53
C SER A 152 -1.43 16.40 -2.68
N PRO A 153 -1.93 16.48 -3.92
CA PRO A 153 -1.11 16.31 -5.11
C PRO A 153 0.16 17.17 -5.05
N SER A 154 1.29 16.56 -5.37
CA SER A 154 2.62 17.11 -5.14
C SER A 154 3.50 17.12 -6.39
N ILE A 155 2.90 16.98 -7.57
CA ILE A 155 3.58 16.95 -8.87
C ILE A 155 4.79 17.90 -8.94
N GLY A 156 5.99 17.33 -9.14
CA GLY A 156 7.27 18.01 -9.20
C GLY A 156 7.90 18.29 -7.83
N SER A 157 7.40 17.68 -6.76
CA SER A 157 7.86 17.86 -5.37
C SER A 157 7.67 16.58 -4.56
N PRO A 158 8.40 16.40 -3.44
CA PRO A 158 8.24 15.22 -2.61
C PRO A 158 6.79 14.99 -2.17
N ASN A 159 6.35 13.73 -2.26
CA ASN A 159 4.99 13.33 -1.93
C ASN A 159 4.56 13.78 -0.54
N SER A 160 3.36 14.36 -0.49
CA SER A 160 2.70 14.68 0.75
C SER A 160 2.18 13.41 1.44
N ASN A 161 1.91 13.45 2.75
CA ASN A 161 1.46 12.27 3.49
C ASN A 161 -0.07 12.25 3.74
N GLN A 162 -0.91 12.86 2.88
CA GLN A 162 -2.38 12.80 3.03
C GLN A 162 -3.00 11.55 2.37
N ILE A 163 -2.43 10.40 2.71
CA ILE A 163 -2.71 9.08 2.13
C ILE A 163 -3.43 8.14 3.10
N TRP A 164 -3.89 8.65 4.24
CA TRP A 164 -4.43 7.85 5.33
C TRP A 164 -5.93 8.08 5.48
N GLY A 165 -6.67 7.00 5.70
CA GLY A 165 -8.02 7.05 6.24
C GLY A 165 -8.14 6.21 7.51
N THR A 166 -9.27 6.27 8.19
CA THR A 166 -9.48 5.62 9.49
C THR A 166 -10.45 4.46 9.37
N LEU A 167 -9.99 3.25 9.70
CA LEU A 167 -10.85 2.09 9.91
C LEU A 167 -11.17 2.00 11.40
N GLN A 168 -12.45 1.88 11.74
CA GLN A 168 -12.91 1.79 13.14
C GLN A 168 -14.05 0.78 13.28
N GLY A 169 -14.31 0.32 14.50
CA GLY A 169 -15.39 -0.63 14.78
C GLY A 169 -15.17 -1.32 16.12
N CYS A 170 -15.81 -2.46 16.32
CA CYS A 170 -15.62 -3.32 17.49
C CYS A 170 -15.06 -4.68 17.07
N VAL A 171 -14.21 -5.27 17.92
CA VAL A 171 -13.70 -6.63 17.72
C VAL A 171 -14.47 -7.59 18.61
N TYR A 172 -15.05 -8.63 18.01
CA TYR A 172 -15.86 -9.63 18.67
C TYR A 172 -15.17 -11.00 18.64
N ASP A 173 -15.37 -11.79 19.70
CA ASP A 173 -14.99 -13.21 19.72
C ASP A 173 -16.05 -14.10 19.05
N MET A 174 -15.83 -15.42 19.07
CA MET A 174 -16.75 -16.42 18.49
C MET A 174 -18.13 -16.44 19.16
N ASP A 175 -18.23 -15.93 20.39
CA ASP A 175 -19.48 -15.84 21.16
C ASP A 175 -20.15 -14.47 20.98
N THR A 176 -19.68 -13.66 20.03
CA THR A 176 -20.15 -12.29 19.72
C THR A 176 -19.97 -11.31 20.88
N LEU A 177 -19.05 -11.58 21.80
CA LEU A 177 -18.72 -10.67 22.89
C LEU A 177 -17.57 -9.75 22.47
N PRO A 178 -17.64 -8.44 22.80
CA PRO A 178 -16.53 -7.52 22.56
C PRO A 178 -15.25 -7.97 23.26
N ILE A 179 -14.10 -7.82 22.60
CA ILE A 179 -12.79 -8.18 23.16
C ILE A 179 -12.08 -6.91 23.66
N PRO A 180 -12.06 -6.65 24.98
CA PRO A 180 -11.51 -5.41 25.52
C PRO A 180 -9.98 -5.45 25.67
N ASN A 181 -9.36 -4.26 25.62
CA ASN A 181 -7.96 -4.01 26.00
C ASN A 181 -6.94 -4.95 25.34
N ARG A 182 -7.16 -5.28 24.07
CA ARG A 182 -6.34 -6.25 23.34
C ARG A 182 -5.66 -5.60 22.15
N LYS A 183 -4.37 -5.91 22.00
CA LYS A 183 -3.54 -5.47 20.88
C LYS A 183 -3.64 -6.45 19.72
N PHE A 184 -3.91 -5.92 18.53
CA PHE A 184 -4.06 -6.67 17.29
C PHE A 184 -3.23 -6.06 16.17
N TRP A 185 -2.96 -6.86 15.14
CA TRP A 185 -2.41 -6.40 13.87
C TRP A 185 -3.31 -6.87 12.72
N LEU A 186 -3.80 -5.94 11.93
CA LEU A 186 -4.38 -6.23 10.61
C LEU A 186 -3.22 -6.46 9.64
N ARG A 187 -3.15 -7.63 9.03
CA ARG A 187 -2.17 -7.89 7.98
C ARG A 187 -2.88 -8.16 6.67
N GLY A 188 -2.58 -7.32 5.69
CA GLY A 188 -2.77 -7.69 4.28
C GLY A 188 -1.51 -8.36 3.76
N GLU A 189 -1.51 -8.78 2.50
CA GLU A 189 -0.31 -9.31 1.83
C GLU A 189 0.90 -8.35 1.95
N GLU A 190 0.62 -7.06 2.10
CA GLU A 190 1.57 -5.95 1.89
C GLU A 190 1.72 -5.00 3.11
N TYR A 191 0.88 -5.14 4.16
CA TYR A 191 0.77 -4.15 5.24
C TYR A 191 0.61 -4.81 6.62
N ASN A 192 1.03 -4.10 7.67
CA ASN A 192 0.75 -4.43 9.06
C ASN A 192 0.21 -3.17 9.76
N TYR A 193 -1.08 -3.13 10.08
CA TYR A 193 -1.69 -2.06 10.85
C TYR A 193 -1.91 -2.50 12.28
N GLU A 194 -1.20 -1.88 13.20
CA GLU A 194 -1.31 -2.16 14.63
C GLU A 194 -2.43 -1.33 15.26
N PHE A 195 -3.24 -1.97 16.12
CA PHE A 195 -4.26 -1.26 16.90
C PHE A 195 -4.51 -1.95 18.24
N THR A 196 -5.15 -1.23 19.16
CA THR A 196 -5.55 -1.75 20.47
C THR A 196 -7.02 -1.43 20.72
N THR A 197 -7.78 -2.42 21.20
CA THR A 197 -9.18 -2.22 21.57
C THR A 197 -9.30 -1.51 22.93
N ASN A 198 -10.34 -0.71 23.12
CA ASN A 198 -10.65 -0.08 24.41
C ASN A 198 -11.41 -1.05 25.35
N GLU A 199 -11.92 -0.54 26.47
CA GLU A 199 -12.69 -1.33 27.46
C GLU A 199 -14.02 -1.91 26.92
N ASN A 200 -14.54 -1.35 25.81
CA ASN A 200 -15.75 -1.81 25.14
C ASN A 200 -15.45 -2.65 23.90
N GLY A 201 -14.18 -3.00 23.65
CA GLY A 201 -13.75 -3.73 22.46
C GLY A 201 -13.66 -2.90 21.18
N GLU A 202 -13.83 -1.58 21.26
CA GLU A 202 -13.80 -0.69 20.10
C GLU A 202 -12.36 -0.37 19.69
N TYR A 203 -12.13 -0.19 18.39
CA TYR A 203 -10.84 0.16 17.82
C TYR A 203 -10.95 1.29 16.78
N ALA A 204 -9.83 1.98 16.56
CA ALA A 204 -9.60 2.86 15.43
C ALA A 204 -8.15 2.74 14.97
N VAL A 205 -7.92 2.65 13.66
CA VAL A 205 -6.59 2.47 13.07
C VAL A 205 -6.49 3.19 11.73
N GLN A 206 -5.35 3.82 11.48
CA GLN A 206 -5.07 4.44 10.18
C GLN A 206 -4.64 3.37 9.17
N THR A 207 -5.24 3.42 7.99
CA THR A 207 -4.96 2.52 6.87
C THR A 207 -4.71 3.33 5.61
N LEU A 208 -3.95 2.77 4.67
CA LEU A 208 -3.62 3.46 3.41
C LEU A 208 -4.88 3.61 2.55
N SER A 209 -4.98 4.71 1.82
CA SER A 209 -6.04 5.07 0.87
C SER A 209 -6.00 4.22 -0.43
N LYS A 210 -6.21 2.92 -0.27
CA LYS A 210 -6.29 1.94 -1.36
C LYS A 210 -7.32 0.84 -1.04
N PRO A 211 -7.64 -0.04 -2.00
CA PRO A 211 -8.36 -1.28 -1.71
C PRO A 211 -7.58 -2.20 -0.76
N HIS A 212 -8.29 -2.79 0.19
CA HIS A 212 -7.81 -3.76 1.16
C HIS A 212 -8.64 -5.03 1.11
N GLN A 213 -7.96 -6.16 1.23
CA GLN A 213 -8.56 -7.47 1.48
C GLN A 213 -7.77 -8.16 2.60
N ILE A 214 -8.43 -8.42 3.71
CA ILE A 214 -7.85 -8.98 4.93
C ILE A 214 -8.66 -10.23 5.30
N CYS A 215 -7.95 -11.33 5.53
CA CYS A 215 -8.57 -12.62 5.88
C CYS A 215 -8.11 -13.16 7.25
N PHE A 216 -7.16 -12.50 7.90
CA PHE A 216 -6.66 -12.88 9.21
C PHE A 216 -6.13 -11.65 9.94
N ILE A 217 -6.15 -11.74 11.27
CA ILE A 217 -5.51 -10.78 12.17
C ILE A 217 -4.52 -11.51 13.07
N TYR A 218 -3.52 -10.80 13.56
CA TYR A 218 -2.61 -11.34 14.56
C TYR A 218 -2.92 -10.76 15.92
N TYR A 219 -2.63 -11.55 16.94
CA TYR A 219 -2.39 -11.04 18.26
C TYR A 219 -1.22 -11.77 18.89
N VAL A 220 -0.55 -11.09 19.82
CA VAL A 220 0.59 -11.65 20.54
C VAL A 220 0.12 -11.94 21.96
N PRO A 221 -0.25 -13.19 22.32
CA PRO A 221 -0.34 -13.59 23.72
C PRO A 221 1.03 -13.53 24.40
N THR A 222 1.07 -13.86 25.70
CA THR A 222 2.31 -13.95 26.48
C THR A 222 3.38 -14.84 25.83
N TYR A 223 2.97 -15.83 25.03
CA TYR A 223 3.87 -16.76 24.34
C TYR A 223 3.59 -16.82 22.84
N GLY A 224 4.26 -15.97 22.07
CA GLY A 224 4.33 -16.08 20.61
C GLY A 224 3.27 -15.28 19.85
N LEU A 225 3.27 -15.43 18.53
CA LEU A 225 2.35 -14.77 17.60
C LEU A 225 1.25 -15.77 17.24
N ASN A 226 0.00 -15.44 17.53
CA ASN A 226 -1.15 -16.22 17.10
C ASN A 226 -1.82 -15.56 15.90
N ILE A 227 -2.19 -16.40 14.93
CA ILE A 227 -2.96 -16.02 13.75
C ILE A 227 -4.41 -16.38 14.05
N LEU A 228 -5.29 -15.40 13.89
CA LEU A 228 -6.72 -15.57 14.06
C LEU A 228 -7.40 -15.35 12.71
N THR A 229 -8.18 -16.33 12.31
CA THR A 229 -9.11 -16.26 11.20
C THR A 229 -10.21 -15.29 11.56
N THR A 230 -10.57 -14.44 10.61
CA THR A 230 -11.72 -13.54 10.73
C THR A 230 -12.68 -13.78 9.60
N ASP A 231 -13.89 -13.26 9.73
CA ASP A 231 -14.70 -13.00 8.54
C ASP A 231 -13.91 -12.14 7.55
N SER A 232 -14.18 -12.31 6.25
CA SER A 232 -13.47 -11.57 5.20
C SER A 232 -13.73 -10.06 5.35
N ILE A 233 -12.66 -9.30 5.59
CA ILE A 233 -12.69 -7.85 5.69
C ILE A 233 -12.17 -7.28 4.36
N ALA A 234 -13.09 -6.83 3.52
CA ALA A 234 -12.77 -6.12 2.29
C ALA A 234 -13.36 -4.71 2.33
N PHE A 235 -12.53 -3.71 2.07
CA PHE A 235 -12.92 -2.31 2.01
C PHE A 235 -11.98 -1.52 1.09
N SER A 236 -12.43 -0.39 0.57
CA SER A 236 -11.60 0.57 -0.15
C SER A 236 -11.55 1.85 0.66
N MET A 237 -10.35 2.24 1.09
CA MET A 237 -10.17 3.43 1.90
C MET A 237 -9.92 4.64 1.03
N GLU A 238 -10.62 5.73 1.32
CA GLU A 238 -10.35 7.05 0.76
C GLU A 238 -9.47 7.87 1.72
N PRO A 239 -8.59 8.74 1.22
CA PRO A 239 -7.79 9.58 2.11
C PRO A 239 -8.70 10.54 2.90
N ASN A 240 -8.37 10.74 4.18
CA ASN A 240 -9.16 11.47 5.17
C ASN A 240 -10.59 10.94 5.43
N SER A 241 -10.91 9.73 4.97
CA SER A 241 -12.22 9.11 5.20
C SER A 241 -12.29 8.26 6.47
N PHE A 242 -13.50 7.89 6.86
CA PHE A 242 -13.79 6.99 7.98
C PHE A 242 -14.64 5.81 7.49
N ILE A 243 -14.22 4.59 7.80
CA ILE A 243 -14.96 3.36 7.52
C ILE A 243 -15.24 2.67 8.84
N THR A 244 -16.52 2.38 9.09
CA THR A 244 -16.93 1.57 10.25
C THR A 244 -17.12 0.12 9.82
N ARG A 245 -16.37 -0.79 10.43
CA ARG A 245 -16.42 -2.23 10.17
C ARG A 245 -16.09 -2.97 11.45
N ASP A 246 -16.97 -3.86 11.87
CA ASP A 246 -16.67 -4.77 12.98
C ASP A 246 -15.84 -5.96 12.50
N ILE A 247 -15.05 -6.51 13.42
CA ILE A 247 -14.18 -7.65 13.16
C ILE A 247 -14.66 -8.82 14.03
N PHE A 248 -15.07 -9.91 13.39
CA PHE A 248 -15.47 -11.14 14.07
C PHE A 248 -14.34 -12.16 13.97
N ILE A 249 -13.82 -12.58 15.12
CA ILE A 249 -12.81 -13.62 15.23
C ILE A 249 -13.51 -14.99 15.22
N LEU A 250 -13.02 -15.89 14.36
CA LEU A 250 -13.58 -17.23 14.17
C LEU A 250 -12.81 -18.32 14.93
N ASP A 251 -11.73 -17.94 15.61
CA ASP A 251 -10.86 -18.85 16.36
C ASP A 251 -10.97 -18.63 17.87
N SER A 252 -10.77 -19.70 18.65
CA SER A 252 -10.66 -19.58 20.11
C SER A 252 -9.42 -18.77 20.47
N LEU A 253 -9.60 -17.68 21.23
CA LEU A 253 -8.49 -16.96 21.82
C LEU A 253 -7.81 -17.84 22.87
N SER A 254 -6.48 -17.90 22.85
CA SER A 254 -5.68 -18.62 23.85
C SER A 254 -6.15 -18.24 25.26
N PRO A 255 -6.29 -19.19 26.20
CA PRO A 255 -6.89 -19.01 27.53
C PRO A 255 -6.16 -18.01 28.47
N ASP A 256 -5.21 -17.24 27.96
CA ASP A 256 -4.64 -16.09 28.63
C ASP A 256 -5.67 -14.94 28.66
N HIS A 257 -6.64 -15.11 29.57
CA HIS A 257 -7.61 -14.14 30.07
C HIS A 257 -8.77 -13.69 29.16
N ILE A 258 -9.60 -14.64 28.71
CA ILE A 258 -11.05 -14.38 28.60
C ILE A 258 -11.78 -15.55 29.27
N SER A 259 -11.86 -15.53 30.59
CA SER A 259 -12.81 -16.37 31.32
C SER A 259 -14.09 -15.57 31.53
N HIS A 260 -14.94 -15.51 30.51
CA HIS A 260 -16.37 -15.33 30.75
C HIS A 260 -17.01 -16.71 30.83
N TYR A 261 -16.54 -17.53 31.78
CA TYR A 261 -17.33 -18.67 32.21
C TYR A 261 -18.55 -18.12 32.95
N ASN A 262 -19.65 -17.94 32.23
CA ASN A 262 -20.90 -17.49 32.79
C ASN A 262 -21.66 -18.71 33.34
N SER A 263 -21.33 -19.08 34.58
CA SER A 263 -21.92 -20.23 35.30
C SER A 263 -23.44 -20.13 35.51
N GLU A 264 -24.06 -19.00 35.16
CA GLU A 264 -25.52 -18.84 35.23
C GLU A 264 -26.26 -19.57 34.11
N LYS A 265 -25.61 -19.92 32.99
CA LYS A 265 -26.25 -20.60 31.85
C LYS A 265 -26.01 -22.11 31.80
N ASP A 266 -25.20 -22.66 32.70
CA ASP A 266 -25.00 -24.11 32.71
C ASP A 266 -26.26 -24.81 33.22
N PRO A 267 -26.74 -25.85 32.51
CA PRO A 267 -27.90 -26.63 32.96
C PRO A 267 -27.58 -27.45 34.21
N VAL A 268 -26.33 -27.43 34.70
CA VAL A 268 -25.88 -28.15 35.89
C VAL A 268 -25.03 -27.24 36.77
N LYS A 269 -25.45 -27.04 38.02
CA LYS A 269 -24.67 -26.35 39.05
C LYS A 269 -24.24 -27.33 40.13
N LEU A 270 -22.98 -27.26 40.57
CA LEU A 270 -22.40 -28.12 41.61
C LEU A 270 -22.01 -27.30 42.84
N TYR A 271 -22.37 -27.79 44.03
CA TYR A 271 -22.06 -27.13 45.30
C TYR A 271 -21.59 -28.12 46.38
N PRO A 272 -20.59 -27.74 47.21
CA PRO A 272 -19.75 -26.56 47.07
C PRO A 272 -18.75 -26.71 45.90
N ASN A 273 -18.42 -25.59 45.25
CA ASN A 273 -17.34 -25.50 44.28
C ASN A 273 -16.29 -24.51 44.81
N PRO A 274 -15.04 -24.93 45.14
CA PRO A 274 -14.48 -26.27 44.93
C PRO A 274 -15.05 -27.34 45.89
N ILE A 275 -15.14 -28.58 45.40
CA ILE A 275 -15.68 -29.71 46.16
C ILE A 275 -14.67 -30.11 47.25
N ALA A 276 -15.08 -30.06 48.51
CA ALA A 276 -14.30 -30.55 49.62
C ALA A 276 -14.40 -32.08 49.76
N ARG A 277 -13.29 -32.74 50.13
CA ARG A 277 -13.32 -34.17 50.47
C ARG A 277 -14.14 -34.39 51.74
N ASN A 278 -15.01 -35.40 51.72
CA ASN A 278 -15.90 -35.82 52.82
C ASN A 278 -17.16 -34.95 53.04
N GLU A 279 -17.55 -34.14 52.05
CA GLU A 279 -18.83 -33.43 52.06
C GLU A 279 -19.81 -34.04 51.05
N ASN A 280 -21.11 -33.81 51.27
CA ASN A 280 -22.14 -34.24 50.34
C ASN A 280 -22.10 -33.35 49.08
N LEU A 281 -22.06 -33.97 47.90
CA LEU A 281 -22.20 -33.27 46.64
C LEU A 281 -23.66 -32.86 46.44
N LEU A 282 -23.91 -31.57 46.32
CA LEU A 282 -25.21 -31.02 45.91
C LEU A 282 -25.10 -30.64 44.43
N TYR A 283 -26.10 -31.03 43.65
CA TYR A 283 -26.20 -30.63 42.25
C TYR A 283 -27.61 -30.17 41.92
N GLU A 284 -27.72 -29.13 41.10
CA GLU A 284 -28.97 -28.59 40.57
C GLU A 284 -28.95 -28.78 39.05
N ILE A 285 -30.02 -29.30 38.47
CA ILE A 285 -30.17 -29.46 37.02
C ILE A 285 -31.40 -28.68 36.57
N ASP A 286 -31.20 -27.73 35.66
CA ASP A 286 -32.28 -27.03 34.98
C ASP A 286 -32.52 -27.67 33.61
N LEU A 287 -33.65 -28.37 33.47
CA LEU A 287 -34.03 -29.03 32.22
C LEU A 287 -35.07 -28.16 31.50
N PRO A 288 -34.87 -27.82 30.21
CA PRO A 288 -35.86 -27.06 29.47
C PRO A 288 -37.16 -27.86 29.36
N ILE A 289 -38.25 -27.27 29.84
CA ILE A 289 -39.60 -27.79 29.60
C ILE A 289 -39.96 -27.42 28.15
N LEU A 290 -40.14 -28.42 27.30
CA LEU A 290 -40.75 -28.23 25.98
C LEU A 290 -42.23 -27.88 26.19
N THR A 291 -42.58 -26.60 26.10
CA THR A 291 -43.97 -26.11 25.98
C THR A 291 -44.28 -25.73 24.55
#